data_AF-A0AAX3T1X4-F1
#
_entry.id   AF-A0AAX3T1X4-F1
#
_cell.length_a   1.000
_cell.length_b   1.000
_cell.length_c   1.000
_cell.angle_alpha   90.00
_cell.angle_beta   90.00
_cell.angle_gamma   90.00
#
_symmetry.space_group_name_H-M   'P 1'
#
loop_
_entity.id
_entity.type
_entity.pdbx_description
1 polymer ?
#
loop_
_entity_poly.entity_id
_entity_poly.type
_entity_poly.pdbx_seq_one_letter_code
_entity_poly.pdbx_strand_id
1 'polypeptide(L)' 'MADHDVRFSASRVRVAGIDFEFDVAIDGRTLGTLYVSEGNLQWRPKHGQKRIPISWKEFAEWAES' A
#
# COMPACT_ATOMS: atom_id res chain seq x y z
N MET A 1 5.48 -26.98 -9.83
CA MET A 1 5.45 -25.53 -9.58
C MET A 1 4.32 -25.30 -8.62
N ALA A 2 4.59 -24.80 -7.42
CA ALA A 2 3.50 -24.53 -6.50
C ALA A 2 2.94 -23.15 -6.86
N ASP A 3 1.75 -23.16 -7.46
CA ASP A 3 0.93 -21.99 -7.69
C ASP A 3 0.39 -21.56 -6.32
N HIS A 4 0.74 -20.36 -5.86
CA HIS A 4 0.37 -19.89 -4.53
C HIS A 4 -0.53 -18.65 -4.67
N ASP A 5 -1.84 -18.88 -4.65
CA ASP A 5 -2.86 -17.83 -4.48
C ASP A 5 -3.08 -17.61 -2.98
N VAL A 6 -2.44 -16.57 -2.44
CA VAL A 6 -2.62 -16.16 -1.04
C VAL A 6 -3.58 -14.98 -1.01
N ARG A 7 -4.79 -15.20 -0.49
CA ARG A 7 -5.79 -14.14 -0.29
C ARG A 7 -5.91 -13.81 1.19
N PHE A 8 -5.49 -12.60 1.55
CA PHE A 8 -5.67 -12.05 2.88
C PHE A 8 -6.98 -11.25 2.94
N SER A 9 -7.92 -11.69 3.78
CA SER A 9 -9.16 -10.97 4.06
C SER A 9 -9.38 -10.93 5.56
N ALA A 10 -9.43 -9.73 6.13
CA ALA A 10 -9.74 -9.49 7.53
C ALA A 10 -10.69 -8.29 7.60
N SER A 11 -11.77 -8.43 8.39
CA SER A 11 -12.86 -7.46 8.44
C SER A 11 -12.43 -6.09 8.97
N ARG A 12 -11.47 -6.05 9.90
CA ARG A 12 -10.68 -4.89 10.30
C ARG A 12 -9.33 -5.37 10.84
N VAL A 13 -8.23 -4.91 10.26
CA VAL A 13 -6.92 -5.07 10.89
C VAL A 13 -6.51 -3.73 11.46
N ARG A 14 -6.20 -3.69 12.75
CA ARG A 14 -5.60 -2.49 13.35
C ARG A 14 -4.14 -2.47 12.93
N VAL A 15 -3.74 -1.45 12.19
CA VAL A 15 -2.34 -1.12 11.92
C VAL A 15 -1.74 -0.53 13.20
N ALA A 16 -1.31 -1.40 14.12
CA ALA A 16 -0.61 -1.03 15.35
C ALA A 16 0.47 -2.08 15.59
N GLY A 17 1.74 -1.69 15.47
CA GLY A 17 2.88 -2.62 15.52
C GLY A 17 2.95 -3.61 14.35
N ILE A 18 2.21 -3.40 13.25
CA ILE A 18 2.23 -4.22 12.03
C ILE A 18 2.22 -3.27 10.83
N ASP A 19 3.14 -3.47 9.90
CA ASP A 19 3.20 -2.75 8.62
C ASP A 19 2.61 -3.62 7.50
N PHE A 20 1.94 -2.98 6.55
CA PHE A 20 1.37 -3.61 5.37
C PHE A 20 2.08 -3.14 4.10
N GLU A 21 2.28 -4.07 3.17
CA GLU A 21 2.79 -3.81 1.82
C GLU A 21 1.76 -4.29 0.81
N PHE A 22 1.35 -3.41 -0.10
CA PHE A 22 0.37 -3.69 -1.14
C PHE A 22 0.99 -3.45 -2.50
N ASP A 23 1.08 -4.49 -3.33
CA ASP A 23 1.37 -4.31 -4.74
C ASP A 23 0.10 -3.85 -5.47
N VAL A 24 0.16 -2.66 -6.06
CA VAL A 24 -0.97 -2.02 -6.74
C VAL A 24 -0.79 -2.18 -8.24
N ALA A 25 -1.79 -2.77 -8.90
CA ALA A 25 -1.81 -3.00 -10.34
C ALA A 25 -3.17 -2.64 -10.94
N ILE A 26 -3.16 -2.19 -12.20
CA ILE A 26 -4.35 -1.98 -13.02
C ILE A 26 -4.17 -2.77 -14.31
N ASP A 27 -5.19 -3.55 -14.71
CA ASP A 27 -5.18 -4.36 -15.94
C ASP A 27 -3.93 -5.25 -16.08
N GLY A 28 -3.52 -5.87 -14.97
CA GLY A 28 -2.33 -6.74 -14.91
C GLY A 28 -0.99 -5.99 -14.97
N ARG A 29 -0.99 -4.66 -14.96
CA ARG A 29 0.22 -3.82 -14.94
C ARG A 29 0.43 -3.22 -13.57
N THR A 30 1.49 -3.64 -12.89
CA THR A 30 1.90 -3.03 -11.62
C THR A 30 2.23 -1.56 -11.81
N LEU A 31 1.60 -0.70 -11.00
CA LEU A 31 1.89 0.73 -10.91
C LEU A 31 2.99 1.01 -9.89
N GLY A 32 3.02 0.23 -8.81
CA GLY A 32 3.97 0.37 -7.73
C GLY A 32 3.52 -0.37 -6.48
N THR A 33 4.17 -0.06 -5.38
CA THR A 33 3.92 -0.67 -4.08
C THR A 33 3.56 0.41 -3.07
N LEU A 34 2.45 0.22 -2.35
CA LEU A 34 2.01 1.06 -1.24
C LEU A 34 2.40 0.42 0.09
N TYR A 35 3.13 1.17 0.91
CA TYR A 35 3.47 0.81 2.28
C TYR A 35 2.53 1.57 3.22
N VAL A 36 1.93 0.84 4.16
CA VAL A 36 1.01 1.40 5.17
C VAL A 36 1.52 1.00 6.54
N SER A 37 1.87 1.99 7.35
CA SER A 37 2.26 1.83 8.75
C SER A 37 1.38 2.70 9.64
N GLU A 38 1.52 2.56 10.97
CA GLU A 38 0.84 3.43 11.93
C GLU A 38 1.22 4.90 11.73
N GLY A 39 2.51 5.18 11.45
CA GLY A 39 3.04 6.55 11.39
C GLY A 39 2.99 7.21 10.02
N ASN A 40 2.95 6.45 8.92
CA ASN A 40 2.97 7.01 7.57
C ASN A 40 2.40 6.07 6.49
N LEU A 41 2.10 6.68 5.34
CA LEU A 41 1.93 6.01 4.06
C LEU A 41 3.18 6.28 3.21
N GLN A 42 3.61 5.31 2.40
CA GLN A 42 4.68 5.52 1.43
C GLN A 42 4.35 4.86 0.11
N TRP A 43 4.49 5.61 -0.98
CA TRP A 43 4.33 5.07 -2.33
C TRP A 43 5.69 4.85 -2.99
N ARG A 44 5.92 3.67 -3.54
CA ARG A 44 7.07 3.38 -4.41
C ARG A 44 6.56 3.07 -5.82
N PRO A 45 6.73 3.98 -6.79
CA PRO A 45 6.42 3.68 -8.19
C PRO A 45 7.21 2.47 -8.70
N LYS A 46 6.66 1.67 -9.60
CA LYS A 46 7.32 0.47 -10.17
C LYS A 46 8.74 0.75 -10.68
N HIS A 47 8.93 1.89 -11.34
CA HIS A 47 10.22 2.30 -11.91
C HIS A 47 10.97 3.33 -11.05
N GLY A 48 10.45 3.64 -9.86
CA GLY A 48 11.04 4.60 -8.93
C GLY A 48 11.86 3.89 -7.84
N GLN A 49 13.07 4.38 -7.59
CA GLN A 49 13.89 3.88 -6.48
C GLN A 49 13.53 4.53 -5.13
N LYS A 50 12.95 5.73 -5.15
CA LYS A 50 12.62 6.49 -3.94
C LYS A 50 11.18 6.22 -3.51
N ARG A 51 11.01 6.03 -2.20
CA ARG A 51 9.71 6.03 -1.55
C ARG A 51 9.25 7.47 -1.38
N ILE A 52 8.02 7.74 -1.79
CA ILE A 52 7.36 9.03 -1.68
C ILE A 52 6.51 8.96 -0.41
N PRO A 53 6.88 9.66 0.68
CA PRO A 53 6.06 9.68 1.87
C PRO A 53 4.77 10.45 1.61
N ILE A 54 3.68 9.94 2.16
CA ILE A 54 2.35 10.57 2.15
C ILE A 54 1.91 10.57 3.61
N SER A 55 1.66 11.75 4.17
CA SER A 55 1.07 11.83 5.51
C SER A 55 -0.39 11.40 5.45
N TRP A 56 -0.90 10.87 6.56
CA TRP A 56 -2.32 10.54 6.67
C TRP A 56 -3.23 11.75 6.43
N LYS A 57 -2.76 12.95 6.77
CA LYS A 57 -3.48 14.20 6.53
C LYS A 57 -3.59 14.52 5.04
N GLU A 58 -2.48 14.48 4.30
CA GLU A 58 -2.49 14.70 2.84
C GLU A 58 -3.35 13.66 2.12
N PHE A 59 -3.29 12.40 2.57
CA PHE A 59 -4.15 11.35 2.05
C PHE A 59 -5.63 11.63 2.30
N ALA A 60 -6.01 12.04 3.52
CA ALA A 60 -7.40 12.36 3.85
C ALA A 60 -7.91 13.55 3.02
N GLU A 61 -7.12 14.62 2.90
CA GLU A 61 -7.47 15.79 2.09
C GLU A 61 -7.72 15.43 0.62
N TRP A 62 -6.92 14.54 0.04
CA TRP A 62 -7.12 14.04 -1.33
C TRP A 62 -8.31 13.07 -1.46
N ALA A 63 -8.52 12.19 -0.48
CA ALA A 63 -9.55 11.16 -0.56
C ALA A 63 -10.97 11.69 -0.29
N GLU A 64 -11.09 12.79 0.46
CA GLU A 64 -12.37 13.42 0.82
C GLU A 64 -12.77 14.58 -0.12
N SER A 65 -11.93 14.95 -1.09
CA SER A 65 -12.22 15.97 -2.11
C SER A 65 -13.01 15.40 -3.28
#